data_AF-A0ABD1U8S3-F1
#
_entry.id   AF-A0ABD1U8S3-F1
#
_cell.length_a   1.000
_cell.length_b   1.000
_cell.length_c   1.000
_cell.angle_alpha   90.00
_cell.angle_beta   90.00
_cell.angle_gamma   90.00
#
_symmetry.space_group_name_H-M   'P 1'
#
loop_
_entity.id
_entity.type
_entity.pdbx_description
1 polymer ?
#
loop_
_entity_poly.entity_id
_entity_poly.type
_entity_poly.pdbx_seq_one_letter_code
_entity_poly.pdbx_strand_id
1 'polypeptide(L)'
;MLPSLYHLGIGSSASSLSNFGDSLMLPSLSHLGIGSSASSFSNIEDSLLLQSLSHLRIGYSASSFSNFGDSLMLPSLSHLGIGSSASSFSNFGDSLMLQNLSHLGIGSSASSFSNFGD
;
A
#
# COMPACT_ATOMS: atom_id res chain seq x y z
N MET A 1 -8.02 -29.12 6.33
CA MET A 1 -6.93 -28.11 6.41
C MET A 1 -7.23 -27.08 5.34
N LEU A 2 -7.45 -25.82 5.69
CA LEU A 2 -7.61 -24.78 4.66
C LEU A 2 -6.30 -24.69 3.87
N PRO A 3 -6.34 -24.64 2.53
CA PRO A 3 -5.14 -24.44 1.73
C PRO A 3 -4.47 -23.14 2.19
N SER A 4 -3.18 -23.21 2.52
CA SER A 4 -2.38 -22.04 2.83
C SER A 4 -2.40 -21.11 1.61
N LEU A 5 -2.93 -19.91 1.81
CA LEU A 5 -3.03 -18.91 0.77
C LEU A 5 -1.65 -18.28 0.61
N TYR A 6 -0.84 -18.83 -0.30
CA TYR A 6 0.55 -18.40 -0.47
C TYR A 6 0.66 -17.03 -1.15
N HIS A 7 -0.28 -16.70 -2.05
CA HIS A 7 -0.24 -15.49 -2.86
C HIS A 7 -1.63 -14.85 -2.94
N LEU A 8 -1.71 -13.57 -2.61
CA LEU A 8 -2.93 -12.76 -2.77
C LEU A 8 -2.64 -11.53 -3.62
N GLY A 9 -3.49 -11.30 -4.62
CA GLY A 9 -3.50 -10.07 -5.40
C GLY A 9 -4.82 -9.34 -5.18
N ILE A 10 -4.77 -8.08 -4.75
CA ILE A 10 -5.94 -7.22 -4.58
C ILE A 10 -5.85 -6.11 -5.65
N GLY A 11 -6.89 -6.02 -6.46
CA GLY A 11 -6.99 -5.08 -7.57
C GLY A 11 -8.30 -4.32 -7.53
N SER A 12 -8.26 -2.98 -7.54
CA SER A 12 -9.47 -2.16 -7.60
C SER A 12 -9.38 -1.09 -8.69
N SER A 13 -10.50 -0.84 -9.37
CA SER A 13 -10.60 0.19 -10.40
C SER A 13 -11.93 0.91 -10.28
N ALA A 14 -11.89 2.22 -10.12
CA ALA A 14 -13.08 3.04 -9.93
C ALA A 14 -12.92 4.40 -10.64
N SER A 15 -14.02 5.11 -10.86
CA SER A 15 -13.93 6.51 -11.28
C SER A 15 -13.31 7.36 -10.17
N SER A 16 -13.73 7.17 -8.93
CA SER A 16 -13.19 7.84 -7.74
C SER A 16 -13.17 6.87 -6.57
N LEU A 17 -12.11 6.89 -5.76
CA LEU A 17 -12.00 6.13 -4.51
C LEU A 17 -11.88 7.13 -3.35
N SER A 18 -12.83 7.07 -2.43
CA SER A 18 -12.92 8.03 -1.33
C SER A 18 -13.39 7.35 -0.04
N ASN A 19 -12.79 7.71 1.10
CA ASN A 19 -13.12 7.14 2.42
C ASN A 19 -13.01 5.61 2.41
N PHE A 20 -11.89 5.12 1.91
CA PHE A 20 -11.61 3.70 1.79
C PHE A 20 -10.49 3.33 2.74
N GLY A 21 -10.65 2.22 3.45
CA GLY A 21 -9.63 1.71 4.34
C GLY A 21 -9.89 0.25 4.62
N ASP A 22 -8.97 -0.60 4.17
CA ASP A 22 -9.04 -2.03 4.41
C ASP A 22 -8.15 -2.42 5.59
N SER A 23 -8.60 -3.40 6.37
CA SER A 23 -7.80 -4.04 7.42
C SER A 23 -7.58 -5.50 7.06
N LEU A 24 -6.34 -5.87 6.73
CA LEU A 24 -6.00 -7.25 6.37
C LEU A 24 -5.16 -7.91 7.46
N MET A 25 -5.65 -9.03 7.99
CA MET A 25 -4.92 -9.87 8.94
C MET A 25 -4.94 -11.33 8.47
N LEU A 26 -3.81 -11.78 7.91
CA LEU A 26 -3.62 -13.14 7.41
C LEU A 26 -2.32 -13.72 8.00
N PRO A 27 -2.38 -14.77 8.84
CA PRO A 27 -1.21 -15.30 9.53
C PRO A 27 -0.25 -16.09 8.64
N SER A 28 -0.69 -16.58 7.47
CA SER A 28 0.07 -17.50 6.62
C SER A 28 0.32 -17.00 5.20
N LEU A 29 0.06 -15.72 4.92
CA LEU A 29 0.32 -15.13 3.61
C LEU A 29 1.83 -14.87 3.44
N SER A 30 2.42 -15.28 2.32
CA SER A 30 3.84 -15.04 2.03
C SER A 30 4.06 -13.96 0.98
N HIS A 31 3.14 -13.82 0.02
CA HIS A 31 3.19 -12.81 -1.04
C HIS A 31 1.88 -12.03 -1.13
N LEU A 32 1.98 -10.69 -1.13
CA LEU A 32 0.86 -9.77 -1.32
C LEU A 32 1.19 -8.75 -2.41
N GLY A 33 0.29 -8.62 -3.39
CA GLY A 33 0.27 -7.53 -4.35
C GLY A 33 -1.01 -6.72 -4.19
N ILE A 34 -0.90 -5.41 -4.02
CA ILE A 34 -2.03 -4.48 -3.99
C ILE A 34 -1.86 -3.48 -5.13
N GLY A 35 -2.92 -3.30 -5.92
CA GLY A 35 -2.92 -2.40 -7.05
C GLY A 35 -4.26 -1.69 -7.22
N SER A 36 -4.27 -0.37 -7.24
CA SER A 36 -5.51 0.37 -7.50
C SER A 36 -5.33 1.48 -8.52
N SER A 37 -6.38 1.73 -9.31
CA SER A 37 -6.41 2.82 -10.27
C SER A 37 -7.73 3.57 -10.21
N ALA A 38 -7.67 4.89 -10.10
CA ALA A 38 -8.85 5.75 -10.09
C ALA A 38 -8.56 7.09 -10.75
N SER A 39 -9.57 7.91 -11.04
CA SER A 39 -9.28 9.30 -11.42
C SER A 39 -8.74 10.10 -10.24
N SER A 40 -9.25 9.83 -9.03
CA SER A 40 -8.79 10.46 -7.79
C SER A 40 -8.91 9.51 -6.60
N PHE A 41 -7.98 9.65 -5.65
CA PHE A 41 -8.00 9.01 -4.35
C PHE A 41 -8.10 10.07 -3.26
N SER A 42 -9.00 9.86 -2.30
CA SER A 42 -9.15 10.76 -1.16
C SER A 42 -9.47 10.02 0.14
N ASN A 43 -8.84 10.40 1.26
CA ASN A 43 -9.06 9.75 2.56
C ASN A 43 -8.90 8.22 2.45
N ILE A 44 -7.71 7.79 2.05
CA ILE A 44 -7.36 6.37 1.97
C ILE A 44 -6.49 6.04 3.16
N GLU A 45 -6.94 5.09 3.97
CA GLU A 45 -6.24 4.64 5.18
C GLU A 45 -6.27 3.11 5.28
N ASP A 46 -5.25 2.42 4.75
CA ASP A 46 -5.16 0.96 4.86
C ASP A 46 -4.34 0.53 6.08
N SER A 47 -4.68 -0.63 6.65
CA SER A 47 -3.95 -1.24 7.76
C SER A 47 -3.64 -2.71 7.48
N LEU A 48 -2.36 -3.07 7.44
CA LEU A 48 -1.92 -4.45 7.19
C LEU A 48 -1.14 -4.98 8.37
N LEU A 49 -1.60 -6.10 8.95
CA LEU A 49 -0.88 -6.84 9.98
C LEU A 49 -0.67 -8.28 9.52
N LEU A 50 0.54 -8.56 9.01
CA LEU A 50 0.87 -9.84 8.39
C LEU A 50 2.18 -10.38 8.95
N GLN A 51 2.06 -11.36 9.83
CA GLN A 51 3.21 -11.91 10.58
C GLN A 51 4.17 -12.72 9.71
N SER A 52 3.67 -13.38 8.67
CA SER A 52 4.48 -14.27 7.82
C SER A 52 4.76 -13.69 6.42
N LEU A 53 4.36 -12.44 6.16
CA LEU A 53 4.52 -11.85 4.85
C LEU A 53 5.99 -11.68 4.54
N SER A 54 6.43 -12.25 3.41
CA SER A 54 7.82 -12.19 2.96
C SER A 54 8.00 -11.12 1.88
N HIS A 55 7.02 -10.96 1.00
CA HIS A 55 7.05 -9.99 -0.11
C HIS A 55 5.76 -9.17 -0.19
N LEU A 56 5.91 -7.85 -0.28
CA LEU A 56 4.83 -6.90 -0.49
C LEU A 56 5.13 -6.01 -1.70
N ARG A 57 4.15 -5.88 -2.59
CA ARG A 57 4.17 -4.86 -3.65
C ARG A 57 2.88 -4.06 -3.64
N ILE A 58 2.98 -2.75 -3.57
CA ILE A 58 1.85 -1.81 -3.56
C ILE A 58 2.01 -0.84 -4.74
N GLY A 59 0.92 -0.62 -5.47
CA GLY A 59 0.89 0.18 -6.69
C GLY A 59 -0.37 1.03 -6.81
N TYR A 60 -0.25 2.35 -6.84
CA TYR A 60 -1.40 3.24 -7.03
C TYR A 60 -1.23 4.19 -8.22
N SER A 61 -2.30 4.39 -8.99
CA SER A 61 -2.31 5.34 -10.11
C SER A 61 -3.58 6.17 -10.13
N ALA A 62 -3.43 7.50 -10.11
CA ALA A 62 -4.55 8.43 -10.30
C ALA A 62 -4.11 9.75 -10.90
N SER A 63 -5.06 10.67 -11.13
CA SER A 63 -4.70 12.06 -11.38
C SER A 63 -4.31 12.76 -10.08
N SER A 64 -5.05 12.55 -8.98
CA SER A 64 -4.75 13.18 -7.70
C SER A 64 -4.90 12.22 -6.52
N PHE A 65 -4.05 12.42 -5.51
CA PHE A 65 -4.16 11.80 -4.19
C PHE A 65 -4.26 12.88 -3.12
N SER A 66 -5.19 12.73 -2.18
CA SER A 66 -5.29 13.59 -1.00
C SER A 66 -5.58 12.79 0.26
N ASN A 67 -4.90 13.06 1.37
CA ASN A 67 -5.11 12.37 2.65
C ASN A 67 -4.95 10.86 2.46
N PHE A 68 -3.73 10.45 2.18
CA PHE A 68 -3.36 9.06 2.01
C PHE A 68 -2.43 8.67 3.16
N GLY A 69 -2.70 7.57 3.84
CA GLY A 69 -1.78 7.07 4.84
C GLY A 69 -2.01 5.63 5.23
N ASP A 70 -0.98 4.81 5.06
CA ASP A 70 -1.05 3.38 5.36
C ASP A 70 -0.34 3.04 6.67
N SER A 71 -0.86 2.06 7.41
CA SER A 71 -0.22 1.52 8.62
C SER A 71 0.14 0.05 8.42
N LEU A 72 1.44 -0.23 8.24
CA LEU A 72 1.95 -1.55 7.91
C LEU A 72 2.76 -2.14 9.07
N MET A 73 2.28 -3.23 9.68
CA MET A 73 3.00 -4.01 10.69
C MET A 73 3.37 -5.39 10.12
N LEU A 74 4.59 -5.49 9.61
CA LEU A 74 5.05 -6.64 8.82
C LEU A 74 6.43 -7.11 9.33
N PRO A 75 6.49 -7.76 10.51
CA PRO A 75 7.76 -8.08 11.17
C PRO A 75 8.65 -9.01 10.33
N SER A 76 8.08 -9.91 9.52
CA SER A 76 8.83 -10.86 8.70
C SER A 76 9.07 -10.40 7.26
N LEU A 77 8.71 -9.14 6.93
CA LEU A 77 8.82 -8.66 5.56
C LEU A 77 10.27 -8.56 5.12
N SER A 78 10.61 -9.25 4.03
CA SER A 78 11.95 -9.22 3.44
C SER A 78 12.02 -8.24 2.26
N HIS A 79 10.97 -8.15 1.45
CA HIS A 79 10.95 -7.28 0.27
C HIS A 79 9.71 -6.39 0.26
N LEU A 80 9.94 -5.08 0.16
CA LEU A 80 8.90 -4.07 0.00
C LEU A 80 9.11 -3.27 -1.28
N GLY A 81 8.10 -3.23 -2.14
CA GLY A 81 8.03 -2.32 -3.28
C GLY A 81 6.78 -1.46 -3.21
N ILE A 82 6.91 -0.14 -3.05
CA ILE A 82 5.79 0.81 -3.08
C ILE A 82 6.00 1.76 -4.26
N GLY A 83 4.97 1.85 -5.11
CA GLY A 83 4.99 2.70 -6.30
C GLY A 83 3.69 3.47 -6.46
N SER A 84 3.77 4.79 -6.62
CA SER A 84 2.57 5.60 -6.87
C SER A 84 2.81 6.66 -7.96
N SER A 85 1.79 6.91 -8.77
CA SER A 85 1.86 7.89 -9.87
C SER A 85 0.63 8.77 -9.91
N ALA A 86 0.87 10.08 -9.92
CA ALA A 86 -0.18 11.10 -9.95
C ALA A 86 0.28 12.38 -10.65
N SER A 87 -0.64 13.30 -10.96
CA SER A 87 -0.23 14.68 -11.24
C SER A 87 0.03 15.45 -9.95
N SER A 88 -0.71 15.15 -8.88
CA SER A 88 -0.55 15.81 -7.58
C SER A 88 -0.76 14.88 -6.38
N PHE A 89 0.11 15.00 -5.36
CA PHE A 89 -0.07 14.41 -4.03
C PHE A 89 -0.26 15.50 -2.97
N SER A 90 -1.18 15.25 -2.03
CA SER A 90 -1.42 16.12 -0.87
C SER A 90 -1.67 15.30 0.39
N ASN A 91 -1.06 15.68 1.52
CA ASN A 91 -1.24 15.04 2.82
C ASN A 91 -1.01 13.52 2.74
N PHE A 92 0.23 13.15 2.47
CA PHE A 92 0.66 11.76 2.40
C PHE A 92 1.47 11.43 3.65
N GLY A 93 1.16 10.32 4.32
CA GLY A 93 1.96 9.84 5.45
C GLY A 93 1.71 8.39 5.82
N ASP A 94 2.76 7.59 5.80
CA ASP A 94 2.71 6.15 6.07
C ASP A 94 3.43 5.81 7.38
N SER A 95 2.94 4.82 8.11
CA SER A 95 3.56 4.28 9.32
C SER A 95 4.00 2.84 9.10
N LEU A 96 5.31 2.61 9.02
CA LEU A 96 5.91 1.32 8.71
C LEU A 96 6.64 0.69 9.90
N MET A 97 6.20 -0.50 10.33
CA MET A 97 6.85 -1.33 11.35
C MET A 97 7.42 -2.60 10.71
N LEU A 98 8.68 -2.53 10.28
CA LEU A 98 9.37 -3.55 9.49
C LEU A 98 10.67 -3.96 10.19
N GLN A 99 10.81 -5.23 10.57
CA GLN A 99 11.98 -5.70 11.36
C GLN A 99 13.03 -6.43 10.52
N ASN A 100 12.62 -7.15 9.47
CA ASN A 100 13.49 -8.06 8.71
C ASN A 100 13.67 -7.65 7.23
N LEU A 101 13.51 -6.35 6.93
CA LEU A 101 13.58 -5.84 5.56
C LEU A 101 15.00 -6.02 4.98
N SER A 102 15.12 -6.74 3.86
CA SER A 102 16.35 -6.87 3.10
C SER A 102 16.37 -5.98 1.85
N HIS A 103 15.21 -5.74 1.24
CA HIS A 103 15.08 -4.91 0.04
C HIS A 103 13.89 -3.96 0.14
N LEU A 104 14.18 -2.67 -0.05
CA LEU A 104 13.19 -1.60 -0.08
C LEU A 104 13.28 -0.83 -1.40
N GLY A 105 12.17 -0.71 -2.11
CA GLY A 105 12.01 0.20 -3.24
C GLY A 105 10.75 1.04 -3.06
N ILE A 106 10.91 2.33 -2.82
CA ILE A 106 9.80 3.30 -2.73
C ILE A 106 10.00 4.31 -3.86
N GLY A 107 8.94 4.58 -4.62
CA GLY A 107 8.98 5.58 -5.68
C GLY A 107 7.62 6.18 -5.97
N SER A 108 7.53 7.50 -5.85
CA SER A 108 6.34 8.26 -6.22
C SER A 108 6.68 9.26 -7.32
N SER A 109 5.83 9.37 -8.34
CA SER A 109 6.02 10.30 -9.46
C SER A 109 4.84 11.25 -9.55
N ALA A 110 5.11 12.56 -9.43
CA ALA A 110 4.13 13.60 -9.69
C ALA A 110 4.74 14.93 -10.11
N SER A 111 3.90 15.77 -10.73
CA SER A 111 4.25 17.15 -11.05
C SER A 111 4.21 18.07 -9.83
N SER A 112 3.50 17.70 -8.76
CA SER A 112 3.39 18.49 -7.53
C SER A 112 3.21 17.61 -6.30
N PHE A 113 3.87 17.98 -5.21
CA PHE A 113 3.73 17.38 -3.88
C PHE A 113 3.45 18.46 -2.84
N SER A 114 2.57 18.18 -1.89
CA SER A 114 2.25 19.09 -0.77
C SER A 114 2.02 18.27 0.49
N ASN A 115 2.55 18.72 1.64
CA ASN A 115 2.45 18.01 2.92
C ASN A 115 2.75 16.50 2.79
N PHE A 116 3.91 16.19 2.21
CA PHE A 116 4.39 14.83 2.04
C PHE A 116 5.39 14.55 3.17
N GLY A 117 5.08 13.62 4.06
CA GLY A 117 5.94 13.24 5.18
C GLY A 117 5.89 11.74 5.42
N ASP A 118 6.97 11.18 5.94
CA ASP A 118 7.05 9.81 6.48
C ASP A 118 7.02 9.87 8.02
#